data_AF-Q6MLV0-F1
#
_entry.id   AF-Q6MLV0-F1
#
_cell.length_a   1.000
_cell.length_b   1.000
_cell.length_c   1.000
_cell.angle_alpha   90.00
_cell.angle_beta   90.00
_cell.angle_gamma   90.00
#
_symmetry.space_group_name_H-M   'P 1'
#
loop_
_entity.id
_entity.type
_entity.pdbx_description
1 polymer ?
#
loop_
_entity_poly.entity_id
_entity_poly.type
_entity_poly.pdbx_seq_one_letter_code
_entity_poly.pdbx_strand_id
1 'polypeptide(L)'
;MEHGLSGKFIYVKHLDIKTKGVFMKLMIAMLMMLPTLATAATEIVYNSSSNPYIPARGYVTAQQICLNANKDSFKIFVAQHTVETCDSVKTDYSDSTRPKKVCVGRKMVTVPATTKIVSAFTKKEVCQKWNRNDSAYPRCVSSVMKDTMYSTSYTQYKYEQADWRRERPVSSVNKYIETCK
;
A
#
# COMPACT_ATOMS: atom_id res chain seq x y z
N MET A 1 -38.27 -3.87 36.80
CA MET A 1 -37.30 -3.27 37.75
C MET A 1 -35.94 -3.88 37.43
N GLU A 2 -35.19 -3.18 36.57
CA GLU A 2 -33.89 -2.54 36.86
C GLU A 2 -32.71 -3.51 36.67
N HIS A 3 -32.12 -3.59 35.47
CA HIS A 3 -31.00 -2.78 34.93
C HIS A 3 -29.68 -2.90 35.72
N GLY A 4 -28.69 -3.55 35.10
CA GLY A 4 -27.29 -3.56 35.52
C GLY A 4 -26.35 -3.84 34.34
N LEU A 5 -26.01 -2.78 33.60
CA LEU A 5 -25.11 -2.76 32.45
C LEU A 5 -23.67 -3.18 32.83
N SER A 6 -23.08 -4.12 32.09
CA SER A 6 -21.63 -4.12 31.83
C SER A 6 -21.33 -4.74 30.47
N GLY A 7 -21.94 -4.17 29.43
CA GLY A 7 -21.51 -4.37 28.06
C GLY A 7 -20.29 -3.50 27.79
N LYS A 8 -19.08 -4.09 27.80
CA LYS A 8 -17.97 -3.53 27.02
C LYS A 8 -18.28 -3.75 25.54
N PHE A 9 -19.19 -2.94 25.02
CA PHE A 9 -19.33 -2.70 23.60
C PHE A 9 -18.02 -2.09 23.10
N ILE A 10 -17.16 -2.91 22.50
CA ILE A 10 -16.17 -2.38 21.57
C ILE A 10 -16.95 -1.95 20.35
N TYR A 11 -17.38 -0.69 20.37
CA TYR A 11 -17.85 0.02 19.21
C TYR A 11 -16.78 -0.14 18.12
N VAL A 12 -17.10 -0.89 17.06
CA VAL A 12 -16.63 -0.49 15.73
C VAL A 12 -17.42 0.77 15.42
N LYS A 13 -16.97 1.89 16.02
CA LYS A 13 -17.34 3.22 15.57
C LYS A 13 -17.14 3.21 14.07
N HIS A 14 -18.19 3.63 13.37
CA HIS A 14 -18.14 4.28 12.07
C HIS A 14 -16.74 4.34 11.49
N LEU A 15 -16.56 3.68 10.34
CA LEU A 15 -15.56 3.99 9.32
C LEU A 15 -15.05 5.43 9.47
N ASP A 16 -14.04 5.57 10.33
CA ASP A 16 -13.39 6.83 10.57
C ASP A 16 -12.64 7.11 9.28
N ILE A 17 -12.85 8.31 8.75
CA ILE A 17 -12.36 8.81 7.46
C ILE A 17 -10.85 8.59 7.28
N LYS A 18 -10.10 8.29 8.35
CA LYS A 18 -8.70 7.84 8.37
C LYS A 18 -8.42 6.44 7.79
N THR A 19 -9.36 5.49 7.83
CA THR A 19 -9.12 4.10 7.36
C THR A 19 -9.32 3.92 5.85
N LYS A 20 -10.12 4.79 5.22
CA LYS A 20 -10.29 4.81 3.76
C LYS A 20 -8.96 5.03 3.02
N GLY A 21 -8.08 5.86 3.59
CA GLY A 21 -6.76 6.13 3.00
C GLY A 21 -5.83 4.92 2.99
N VAL A 22 -5.83 4.12 4.07
CA VAL A 22 -4.96 2.93 4.18
C VAL A 22 -5.49 1.78 3.33
N PHE A 23 -6.82 1.56 3.32
CA PHE A 23 -7.44 0.50 2.53
C PHE A 23 -7.36 0.79 1.02
N MET A 24 -7.54 2.06 0.62
CA MET A 24 -7.38 2.48 -0.78
C MET A 24 -5.91 2.43 -1.23
N LYS A 25 -4.95 2.72 -0.34
CA LYS A 25 -3.51 2.55 -0.60
C LYS A 25 -3.12 1.08 -0.76
N LEU A 26 -3.68 0.18 0.07
CA LEU A 26 -3.41 -1.26 -0.01
C LEU A 26 -4.01 -1.87 -1.29
N MET A 27 -5.22 -1.47 -1.67
CA MET A 27 -5.84 -1.91 -2.92
C MET A 27 -5.07 -1.37 -4.14
N ILE A 28 -4.70 -0.08 -4.18
CA ILE A 28 -3.89 0.47 -5.29
C ILE A 28 -2.53 -0.24 -5.42
N ALA A 29 -1.86 -0.55 -4.30
CA ALA A 29 -0.59 -1.28 -4.29
C ALA A 29 -0.73 -2.74 -4.79
N MET A 30 -1.85 -3.41 -4.51
CA MET A 30 -2.15 -4.76 -5.00
C MET A 30 -2.56 -4.77 -6.49
N LEU A 31 -3.21 -3.69 -6.95
CA LEU A 31 -3.77 -3.54 -8.30
C LEU A 31 -2.75 -3.09 -9.35
N MET A 32 -1.59 -2.57 -8.93
CA MET A 32 -0.46 -2.34 -9.83
C MET A 32 0.30 -3.62 -10.21
N MET A 33 -0.17 -4.79 -9.76
CA MET A 33 0.27 -6.10 -10.26
C MET A 33 -0.58 -6.52 -11.47
N LEU A 34 -0.47 -5.83 -12.59
CA LEU A 34 -0.97 -6.33 -13.88
C LEU A 34 0.19 -6.90 -14.71
N PRO A 35 -0.07 -7.91 -15.56
CA PRO A 35 0.94 -8.64 -16.28
C PRO A 35 1.67 -7.67 -17.19
N THR A 36 2.98 -7.63 -17.02
CA THR A 36 3.93 -6.97 -17.91
C THR A 36 3.56 -7.28 -19.35
N LEU A 37 3.50 -6.23 -20.18
CA LEU A 37 3.67 -6.35 -21.63
C LEU A 37 4.74 -7.42 -21.88
N ALA A 38 4.35 -8.51 -22.53
CA ALA A 38 5.19 -9.64 -22.87
C ALA A 38 6.28 -9.16 -23.85
N THR A 39 7.27 -8.46 -23.32
CA THR A 39 8.59 -8.42 -23.90
C THR A 39 9.21 -9.77 -23.53
N ALA A 40 9.80 -10.45 -24.51
CA ALA A 40 10.70 -11.57 -24.28
C ALA A 40 11.95 -11.04 -23.54
N ALA A 41 11.77 -10.57 -22.32
CA ALA A 41 12.82 -10.07 -21.48
C ALA A 41 13.44 -11.29 -20.82
N THR A 42 14.70 -11.56 -21.18
CA THR A 42 15.59 -12.51 -20.47
C THR A 42 15.88 -12.07 -19.02
N GLU A 43 15.30 -10.96 -18.59
CA GLU A 43 15.52 -10.31 -17.30
C GLU A 43 14.21 -10.07 -16.54
N ILE A 44 14.22 -10.32 -15.24
CA ILE A 44 13.12 -10.01 -14.34
C ILE A 44 13.45 -8.70 -13.59
N VAL A 45 12.52 -7.75 -13.61
CA VAL A 45 12.70 -6.42 -13.01
C VAL A 45 11.86 -6.28 -11.74
N TYR A 46 12.50 -5.88 -10.65
CA TYR A 46 11.86 -5.59 -9.36
C TYR A 46 12.23 -4.19 -8.87
N ASN A 47 11.29 -3.55 -8.18
CA ASN A 47 11.52 -2.26 -7.55
C ASN A 47 11.39 -2.38 -6.03
N SER A 48 12.33 -1.77 -5.30
CA SER A 48 12.27 -1.61 -3.85
C SER A 48 12.03 -0.13 -3.52
N SER A 49 10.94 0.14 -2.82
CA SER A 49 10.61 1.47 -2.32
C SER A 49 9.70 1.40 -1.09
N SER A 50 9.77 2.45 -0.27
CA SER A 50 8.80 2.72 0.79
C SER A 50 7.53 3.41 0.28
N ASN A 51 7.53 3.85 -0.98
CA ASN A 51 6.36 4.46 -1.60
C ASN A 51 5.39 3.36 -2.08
N PRO A 52 4.16 3.28 -1.54
CA PRO A 52 3.19 2.24 -1.88
C PRO A 52 2.69 2.34 -3.33
N TYR A 53 2.96 3.45 -4.00
CA TYR A 53 2.53 3.70 -5.36
C TYR A 53 3.54 3.26 -6.43
N ILE A 54 4.72 2.78 -6.01
CA ILE A 54 5.71 2.24 -6.94
C ILE A 54 5.42 0.75 -7.13
N PRO A 55 5.18 0.27 -8.36
CA PRO A 55 4.92 -1.14 -8.60
C PRO A 55 6.14 -1.97 -8.22
N ALA A 56 5.93 -3.07 -7.49
CA ALA A 56 7.01 -3.94 -7.04
C ALA A 56 7.73 -4.66 -8.19
N ARG A 57 7.10 -4.75 -9.37
CA ARG A 57 7.62 -5.46 -10.55
C ARG A 57 7.52 -4.59 -11.79
N GLY A 58 8.41 -4.83 -12.75
CA GLY A 58 8.44 -4.15 -14.03
C GLY A 58 9.07 -2.76 -13.97
N TYR A 59 9.08 -2.08 -15.12
CA TYR A 59 9.59 -0.72 -15.21
C TYR A 59 8.54 0.28 -14.76
N VAL A 60 8.98 1.31 -14.03
CA VAL A 60 8.15 2.45 -13.63
C VAL A 60 8.27 3.52 -14.70
N THR A 61 7.14 4.00 -15.22
CA THR A 61 7.10 5.03 -16.27
C THR A 61 6.29 6.25 -15.80
N ALA A 62 6.55 7.42 -16.38
CA ALA A 62 5.78 8.65 -16.12
C ALA A 62 4.28 8.52 -16.46
N GLN A 63 3.92 7.60 -17.36
CA GLN A 63 2.53 7.30 -17.71
C GLN A 63 1.82 6.53 -16.57
N GLN A 64 2.56 5.71 -15.83
CA GLN A 64 2.03 4.94 -14.70
C GLN A 64 1.99 5.78 -13.43
N ILE A 65 3.08 6.48 -13.12
CA ILE A 65 3.18 7.35 -11.95
C ILE A 65 4.10 8.53 -12.26
N CYS A 66 3.63 9.73 -11.95
CA CYS A 66 4.43 10.93 -12.00
C CYS A 66 4.11 11.86 -10.81
N LEU A 67 5.09 12.66 -10.42
CA LEU A 67 4.94 13.70 -9.40
C LEU A 67 4.45 15.00 -10.06
N ASN A 68 3.37 15.60 -9.56
CA ASN A 68 2.90 16.88 -10.07
C ASN A 68 3.96 17.98 -9.85
N ALA A 69 3.95 19.03 -10.67
CA ALA A 69 4.94 20.10 -10.64
C ALA A 69 5.07 20.77 -9.25
N ASN A 70 3.96 20.91 -8.54
CA ASN A 70 3.89 21.47 -7.18
C ASN A 70 4.43 20.52 -6.09
N LYS A 71 4.81 19.29 -6.45
CA LYS A 71 5.33 18.23 -5.57
C LYS A 71 4.41 17.85 -4.40
N ASP A 72 3.13 18.18 -4.50
CA ASP A 72 2.12 17.96 -3.47
C ASP A 72 1.32 16.67 -3.66
N SER A 73 1.38 16.10 -4.86
CA SER A 73 0.53 15.00 -5.29
C SER A 73 1.18 14.16 -6.39
N PHE A 74 0.82 12.87 -6.42
CA PHE A 74 1.14 11.95 -7.50
C PHE A 74 -0.07 11.77 -8.41
N LYS A 75 0.17 11.73 -9.71
CA LYS A 75 -0.79 11.24 -10.71
C LYS A 75 -0.46 9.79 -11.00
N ILE A 76 -1.40 8.89 -10.76
CA ILE A 76 -1.22 7.44 -10.86
C ILE A 76 -2.25 6.89 -11.83
N PHE A 77 -1.80 6.18 -12.85
CA PHE A 77 -2.64 5.40 -13.73
C PHE A 77 -2.91 4.02 -13.12
N VAL A 78 -4.18 3.72 -12.92
CA VAL A 78 -4.66 2.41 -12.50
C VAL A 78 -5.25 1.76 -13.73
N ALA A 79 -4.60 0.72 -14.23
CA ALA A 79 -5.08 -0.04 -15.37
C ALA A 79 -6.36 -0.81 -15.03
N GLN A 80 -7.12 -1.17 -16.07
CA GLN A 80 -8.35 -1.95 -15.92
C GLN A 80 -8.02 -3.29 -15.26
N HIS A 81 -8.81 -3.65 -14.25
CA HIS A 81 -8.62 -4.87 -13.49
C HIS A 81 -9.96 -5.39 -12.98
N THR A 82 -9.98 -6.66 -12.59
CA THR A 82 -11.17 -7.29 -12.02
C THR A 82 -10.95 -7.50 -10.54
N VAL A 83 -11.89 -7.02 -9.72
CA VAL A 83 -11.85 -7.17 -8.26
C VAL A 83 -12.97 -8.11 -7.84
N GLU A 84 -12.68 -9.05 -6.94
CA GLU A 84 -13.71 -9.79 -6.23
C GLU A 84 -14.38 -8.87 -5.21
N THR A 85 -15.70 -8.74 -5.31
CA THR A 85 -16.53 -7.99 -4.37
C THR A 85 -17.60 -8.88 -3.78
N CYS A 86 -18.12 -8.50 -2.62
CA CYS A 86 -19.16 -9.22 -1.89
C CYS A 86 -20.43 -8.38 -1.88
N ASP A 87 -21.59 -8.99 -2.09
CA ASP A 87 -22.87 -8.32 -1.85
C ASP A 87 -23.06 -8.02 -0.35
N SER A 88 -22.62 -8.93 0.51
CA SER A 88 -22.57 -8.71 1.95
C SER A 88 -21.47 -9.52 2.62
N VAL A 89 -21.09 -9.12 3.83
CA VAL A 89 -20.18 -9.88 4.68
C VAL A 89 -20.97 -10.37 5.89
N LYS A 90 -21.13 -11.70 6.01
CA LYS A 90 -21.75 -12.32 7.18
C LYS A 90 -20.69 -12.84 8.13
N THR A 91 -21.02 -12.89 9.42
CA THR A 91 -20.20 -13.62 10.38
C THR A 91 -20.69 -15.06 10.42
N ASP A 92 -19.83 -16.00 10.07
CA ASP A 92 -20.05 -17.42 10.27
C ASP A 92 -19.66 -17.77 11.71
N TYR A 93 -20.62 -18.33 12.44
CA TYR A 93 -20.49 -18.77 13.84
C TYR A 93 -20.37 -20.30 13.96
N SER A 94 -20.13 -21.01 12.84
CA SER A 94 -19.91 -22.46 12.82
C SER A 94 -18.79 -22.91 13.78
N ASP A 95 -17.78 -22.06 13.96
CA ASP A 95 -16.79 -22.15 15.03
C ASP A 95 -17.11 -21.09 16.09
N SER A 96 -17.70 -21.52 17.20
CA SER A 96 -18.11 -20.65 18.32
C SER A 96 -16.94 -19.96 19.02
N THR A 97 -15.73 -20.50 18.88
CA THR A 97 -14.51 -19.93 19.46
C THR A 97 -13.81 -18.95 18.53
N ARG A 98 -14.05 -19.06 17.20
CA ARG A 98 -13.42 -18.23 16.17
C ARG A 98 -14.41 -17.89 15.06
N PRO A 99 -15.38 -16.99 15.31
CA PRO A 99 -16.30 -16.53 14.29
C PRO A 99 -15.54 -15.90 13.11
N LYS A 100 -15.86 -16.33 11.89
CA LYS A 100 -15.17 -15.91 10.66
C LYS A 100 -16.04 -14.96 9.87
N LYS A 101 -15.45 -13.92 9.27
CA LYS A 101 -16.18 -13.08 8.30
C LYS A 101 -16.15 -13.77 6.93
N VAL A 102 -17.33 -14.09 6.41
CA VAL A 102 -17.50 -14.79 5.13
C VAL A 102 -18.18 -13.85 4.15
N CYS A 103 -17.61 -13.75 2.95
CA CYS A 103 -18.17 -13.04 1.82
C CYS A 103 -19.36 -13.83 1.26
N VAL A 104 -20.54 -13.19 1.20
CA VAL A 104 -21.77 -13.77 0.64
C VAL A 104 -22.12 -13.00 -0.63
N GLY A 105 -22.44 -13.74 -1.71
CA GLY A 105 -22.67 -13.16 -3.03
C GLY A 105 -21.37 -12.62 -3.63
N ARG A 106 -20.38 -13.51 -3.82
CA ARG A 106 -19.12 -13.17 -4.48
C ARG A 106 -19.40 -12.82 -5.93
N LYS A 107 -18.91 -11.68 -6.38
CA LYS A 107 -19.01 -11.25 -7.77
C LYS A 107 -17.72 -10.58 -8.22
N MET A 108 -17.35 -10.87 -9.47
CA MET A 108 -16.22 -10.26 -10.13
C MET A 108 -16.69 -8.97 -10.80
N VAL A 109 -16.13 -7.84 -10.37
CA VAL A 109 -16.45 -6.52 -10.95
C VAL A 109 -15.23 -6.02 -11.70
N THR A 110 -15.42 -5.72 -12.98
CA THR A 110 -14.39 -5.07 -13.80
C THR A 110 -14.38 -3.58 -13.48
N VAL A 111 -13.27 -3.11 -12.94
CA VAL A 111 -13.01 -1.69 -12.69
C VAL A 111 -12.30 -1.13 -13.92
N PRO A 112 -12.85 -0.10 -14.58
CA PRO A 112 -12.23 0.47 -15.78
C PRO A 112 -10.92 1.17 -15.45
N ALA A 113 -10.05 1.29 -16.45
CA ALA A 113 -8.81 2.03 -16.32
C ALA A 113 -9.10 3.50 -15.94
N THR A 114 -8.38 4.02 -14.95
CA THR A 114 -8.63 5.35 -14.40
C THR A 114 -7.34 5.97 -13.90
N THR A 115 -7.21 7.27 -14.05
CA THR A 115 -6.13 8.04 -13.42
C THR A 115 -6.61 8.62 -12.11
N LYS A 116 -5.81 8.46 -11.06
CA LYS A 116 -6.07 9.01 -9.72
C LYS A 116 -4.99 10.02 -9.36
N ILE A 117 -5.42 11.14 -8.77
CA ILE A 117 -4.53 12.10 -8.13
C ILE A 117 -4.56 11.79 -6.63
N VAL A 118 -3.41 11.52 -6.05
CA VAL A 118 -3.27 11.20 -4.62
C VAL A 118 -2.25 12.13 -3.98
N SER A 119 -2.43 12.44 -2.70
CA SER A 119 -1.47 13.27 -1.97
C SER A 119 -0.09 12.61 -1.92
N ALA A 120 0.95 13.41 -2.09
CA ALA A 120 2.34 12.97 -1.93
C ALA A 120 2.72 12.78 -0.46
N PHE A 121 1.86 13.19 0.49
CA PHE A 121 2.13 13.13 1.91
C PHE A 121 1.37 12.00 2.61
N THR A 122 2.00 11.46 3.65
CA THR A 122 1.40 10.52 4.58
C THR A 122 1.66 10.95 6.00
N LYS A 123 0.68 10.71 6.88
CA LYS A 123 0.87 10.89 8.31
C LYS A 123 1.70 9.75 8.85
N LYS A 124 2.89 10.07 9.37
CA LYS A 124 3.78 9.11 10.02
C LYS A 124 3.99 9.53 11.46
N GLU A 125 3.95 8.55 12.36
CA GLU A 125 4.35 8.74 13.74
C GLU A 125 5.87 8.91 13.79
N VAL A 126 6.33 10.06 14.28
CA VAL A 126 7.75 10.39 14.42
C VAL A 126 8.05 10.62 15.89
N CYS A 127 9.13 10.01 16.37
CA CYS A 127 9.58 10.23 17.73
C CYS A 127 10.07 11.67 17.89
N GLN A 128 9.47 12.40 18.83
CA GLN A 128 9.85 13.78 19.16
C GLN A 128 10.87 13.81 20.31
N LYS A 129 10.75 12.91 21.29
CA LYS A 129 11.63 12.86 22.46
C LYS A 129 12.17 11.45 22.69
N TRP A 130 13.49 11.35 22.76
CA TRP A 130 14.21 10.11 23.06
C TRP A 130 14.69 10.11 24.51
N ASN A 131 14.49 9.01 25.24
CA ASN A 131 15.20 8.72 26.47
C ASN A 131 16.50 8.00 26.09
N ARG A 132 17.63 8.58 26.51
CA ARG A 132 18.98 8.09 26.21
C ARG A 132 19.74 7.65 27.46
N ASN A 133 19.05 7.45 28.58
CA ASN A 133 19.67 7.05 29.85
C ASN A 133 20.43 5.72 29.74
N ASP A 134 20.00 4.86 28.81
CA ASP A 134 20.74 3.66 28.40
C ASP A 134 21.23 3.90 26.96
N SER A 135 22.49 4.35 26.82
CA SER A 135 23.00 4.93 25.56
C SER A 135 23.02 3.94 24.39
N ALA A 136 23.00 2.63 24.68
CA ALA A 136 23.02 1.57 23.70
C ALA A 136 21.66 1.41 22.98
N TYR A 137 20.54 1.72 23.66
CA TYR A 137 19.19 1.51 23.12
C TYR A 137 18.26 2.66 23.50
N PRO A 138 18.35 3.81 22.81
CA PRO A 138 17.47 4.94 23.06
C PRO A 138 16.01 4.54 22.82
N ARG A 139 15.13 4.82 23.78
CA ARG A 139 13.69 4.54 23.69
C ARG A 139 12.91 5.81 23.40
N CYS A 140 11.93 5.73 22.51
CA CYS A 140 11.04 6.86 22.25
C CYS A 140 10.08 7.06 23.44
N VAL A 141 10.05 8.27 23.99
CA VAL A 141 9.19 8.62 25.14
C VAL A 141 7.93 9.36 24.70
N SER A 142 8.03 10.10 23.59
CA SER A 142 6.92 10.87 23.05
C SER A 142 7.04 10.93 21.54
N SER A 143 5.91 10.67 20.89
CA SER A 143 5.76 10.69 19.45
C SER A 143 4.68 11.69 19.04
N VAL A 144 4.81 12.19 17.81
CA VAL A 144 3.83 13.08 17.20
C VAL A 144 3.58 12.65 15.76
N MET A 145 2.34 12.80 15.30
CA MET A 145 1.98 12.56 13.91
C MET A 145 2.43 13.74 13.05
N LYS A 146 3.33 13.49 12.10
CA LYS A 146 3.80 14.48 11.13
C LYS A 146 3.46 14.05 9.71
N ASP A 147 3.14 15.02 8.87
CA ASP A 147 3.05 14.79 7.43
C ASP A 147 4.46 14.61 6.86
N THR A 148 4.70 13.46 6.25
CA THR A 148 5.98 13.10 5.62
C THR A 148 5.70 12.76 4.16
N MET A 149 6.52 13.28 3.25
CA MET A 149 6.40 12.97 1.83
C MET A 149 6.79 11.51 1.56
N TYR A 150 6.04 10.83 0.70
CA TYR A 150 6.44 9.53 0.19
C TYR A 150 7.76 9.63 -0.60
N SER A 151 8.59 8.58 -0.54
CA SER A 151 9.83 8.55 -1.30
C SER A 151 9.56 8.69 -2.78
N THR A 152 10.24 9.62 -3.44
CA THR A 152 10.27 9.70 -4.91
C THR A 152 11.37 8.82 -5.50
N SER A 153 12.29 8.33 -4.66
CA SER A 153 13.34 7.41 -5.08
C SER A 153 12.93 5.95 -4.87
N TYR A 154 13.44 5.09 -5.74
CA TYR A 154 13.32 3.65 -5.64
C TYR A 154 14.56 2.98 -6.24
N THR A 155 14.89 1.80 -5.76
CA THR A 155 15.99 1.00 -6.32
C THR A 155 15.38 -0.04 -7.26
N GLN A 156 15.79 -0.01 -8.52
CA GLN A 156 15.40 -1.00 -9.52
C GLN A 156 16.49 -2.07 -9.62
N TYR A 157 16.09 -3.31 -9.39
CA TYR A 157 16.91 -4.48 -9.52
C TYR A 157 16.54 -5.24 -10.79
N LYS A 158 17.55 -5.67 -11.52
CA LYS A 158 17.39 -6.61 -12.63
C LYS A 158 18.01 -7.94 -12.25
N TYR A 159 17.29 -9.02 -12.48
CA TYR A 159 17.76 -10.38 -12.28
C TYR A 159 17.72 -11.12 -13.60
N GLU A 160 18.60 -12.10 -13.78
CA GLU A 160 18.46 -13.06 -14.87
C GLU A 160 17.18 -13.87 -14.67
N GLN A 161 16.52 -14.26 -15.75
CA GLN A 161 15.31 -15.08 -15.66
C GLN A 161 15.54 -16.43 -14.98
N ALA A 162 16.77 -16.97 -15.06
CA ALA A 162 17.15 -18.23 -14.40
C ALA A 162 17.32 -18.09 -12.87
N ASP A 163 17.60 -16.88 -12.35
CA ASP A 163 17.72 -16.63 -10.90
C ASP A 163 16.34 -16.44 -10.26
N TRP A 164 15.61 -17.56 -10.10
CA TRP A 164 14.30 -17.57 -9.46
C TRP A 164 14.35 -17.20 -7.97
N ARG A 165 15.49 -17.43 -7.31
CA ARG A 165 15.69 -17.09 -5.90
C ARG A 165 15.94 -15.60 -5.69
N ARG A 166 16.36 -14.89 -6.74
CA ARG A 166 16.63 -13.45 -6.74
C ARG A 166 17.70 -13.11 -5.71
N GLU A 167 18.75 -13.93 -5.67
CA GLU A 167 19.85 -13.76 -4.72
C GLU A 167 20.87 -12.74 -5.23
N ARG A 168 21.07 -12.63 -6.56
CA ARG A 168 22.11 -11.79 -7.15
C ARG A 168 21.56 -10.95 -8.29
N PRO A 169 21.32 -9.64 -8.08
CA PRO A 169 20.91 -8.77 -9.16
C PRO A 169 22.06 -8.57 -10.15
N VAL A 170 21.77 -8.70 -11.44
CA VAL A 170 22.66 -8.33 -12.55
C VAL A 170 22.97 -6.84 -12.51
N SER A 171 21.99 -6.04 -12.10
CA SER A 171 22.18 -4.61 -11.84
C SER A 171 21.23 -4.10 -10.76
N SER A 172 21.68 -3.05 -10.07
CA SER A 172 20.91 -2.29 -9.10
C SER A 172 21.11 -0.81 -9.39
N VAL A 173 20.02 -0.10 -9.68
CA VAL A 173 20.06 1.32 -10.05
C VAL A 173 19.06 2.09 -9.23
N ASN A 174 19.51 3.17 -8.59
CA ASN A 174 18.62 4.13 -7.94
C ASN A 174 17.97 5.01 -9.02
N LYS A 175 16.64 5.01 -9.03
CA LYS A 175 15.80 5.77 -9.95
C LYS A 175 14.87 6.69 -9.16
N TYR A 176 14.31 7.65 -9.86
CA TYR A 176 13.38 8.64 -9.32
C TYR A 176 12.09 8.64 -10.13
N ILE A 177 10.96 8.89 -9.45
CA ILE A 177 9.69 9.17 -10.11
C ILE A 177 9.84 10.47 -10.91
N GLU A 178 9.49 10.42 -12.19
CA GLU A 178 9.52 11.58 -13.07
C GLU A 178 8.43 12.61 -12.70
N THR A 179 8.67 13.87 -13.03
CA THR A 179 7.62 14.89 -12.97
C THR A 179 6.61 14.68 -14.09
N CYS A 180 5.34 14.97 -13.83
CA CYS A 180 4.31 14.91 -14.85
C CYS A 180 4.63 15.90 -15.98
N LYS A 181 4.53 15.42 -17.23
CA LYS A 181 4.63 16.25 -18.44
C LYS A 181 3.26 16.76 -18.84
#